data_AF-A0A919QE46-F1
#
_entry.id   AF-A0A919QE46-F1
#
_cell.length_a   1.000
_cell.length_b   1.000
_cell.length_c   1.000
_cell.angle_alpha   90.00
_cell.angle_beta   90.00
_cell.angle_gamma   90.00
#
_symmetry.space_group_name_H-M   'P 1'
#
loop_
_entity.id
_entity.type
_entity.pdbx_description
1 polymer ?
#
loop_
_entity_poly.entity_id
_entity_poly.type
_entity_poly.pdbx_seq_one_letter_code
_entity_poly.pdbx_strand_id
1 'polypeptide(L)'
;MAVLSEQARARLGAAWMRDASEQRQSCAFTKPDLAAAIAAVDQWVEDNQVAFNQALPQPFRGAATTPQKIEILAYVLWRRIGRLTVPEDG
;
A
#
# COMPACT_ATOMS: atom_id res chain seq x y z
N MET A 1 9.04 -3.99 -10.00
CA MET A 1 8.60 -2.58 -10.06
C MET A 1 9.84 -1.74 -9.81
N ALA A 2 9.74 -0.43 -9.68
CA ALA A 2 10.89 0.37 -9.25
C ALA A 2 10.49 1.12 -7.99
N VAL A 3 11.41 1.18 -7.03
CA VAL A 3 11.27 2.00 -5.82
C VAL A 3 10.91 3.43 -6.21
N LEU A 4 9.99 4.03 -5.46
CA LEU A 4 9.53 5.39 -5.71
C LEU A 4 10.65 6.39 -5.50
N SER A 5 10.69 7.41 -6.36
CA SER A 5 11.57 8.57 -6.16
C SER A 5 11.26 9.23 -4.81
N GLU A 6 12.26 9.89 -4.25
CA GLU A 6 12.10 10.64 -2.99
C GLU A 6 10.94 11.64 -3.07
N GLN A 7 10.81 12.34 -4.20
CA GLN A 7 9.72 13.27 -4.43
C GLN A 7 8.35 12.56 -4.45
N ALA A 8 8.26 11.36 -5.03
CA ALA A 8 7.01 10.60 -5.05
C ALA A 8 6.63 10.12 -3.62
N ARG A 9 7.61 9.65 -2.83
CA ARG A 9 7.39 9.28 -1.42
C ARG A 9 6.96 10.47 -0.56
N ALA A 10 7.53 11.65 -0.78
CA ALA A 10 7.12 12.88 -0.11
C ALA A 10 5.66 13.27 -0.45
N ARG A 11 5.27 13.18 -1.73
CA ARG A 11 3.88 13.42 -2.16
C ARG A 11 2.91 12.40 -1.57
N LEU A 12 3.31 11.13 -1.47
CA LEU A 12 2.53 10.08 -0.81
C LEU A 12 2.32 10.38 0.69
N GLY A 13 3.36 10.79 1.40
CA GLY A 13 3.25 11.21 2.81
C GLY A 13 2.33 12.40 2.99
N ALA A 14 2.39 13.39 2.08
CA ALA A 14 1.46 14.53 2.09
C ALA A 14 0.01 14.11 1.83
N ALA A 15 -0.23 13.15 0.93
CA ALA A 15 -1.56 12.60 0.69
C ALA A 15 -2.09 11.88 1.93
N TRP A 16 -1.28 11.01 2.56
CA TRP A 16 -1.67 10.31 3.78
C TRP A 16 -2.01 11.27 4.92
N MET A 17 -1.23 12.34 5.12
CA MET A 17 -1.52 13.35 6.15
C MET A 17 -2.83 14.09 5.92
N ARG A 18 -3.21 14.34 4.64
CA ARG A 18 -4.52 14.92 4.31
C ARG A 18 -5.65 13.97 4.70
N ASP A 19 -5.56 12.71 4.31
CA ASP A 19 -6.57 11.70 4.63
C ASP A 19 -6.74 11.52 6.15
N ALA A 20 -5.62 11.41 6.88
CA ALA A 20 -5.63 11.27 8.33
C ALA A 20 -6.25 12.49 9.02
N SER A 21 -5.97 13.70 8.51
CA SER A 21 -6.57 14.94 9.01
C SER A 21 -8.09 14.98 8.75
N GLU A 22 -8.54 14.62 7.55
CA GLU A 22 -9.96 14.55 7.20
C GLU A 22 -10.73 13.56 8.08
N GLN A 23 -10.11 12.43 8.39
CA GLN A 23 -10.67 11.39 9.26
C GLN A 23 -10.52 11.72 10.76
N ARG A 24 -9.91 12.86 11.11
CA ARG A 24 -9.56 13.25 12.49
C ARG A 24 -8.79 12.15 13.24
N GLN A 25 -7.96 11.42 12.53
CA GLN A 25 -7.16 10.34 13.09
C GLN A 25 -6.00 10.93 13.90
N SER A 26 -5.93 10.59 15.18
CA SER A 26 -4.78 10.93 16.01
C SER A 26 -3.59 10.01 15.68
N CYS A 27 -2.39 10.58 15.62
CA CYS A 27 -1.14 9.83 15.47
C CYS A 27 -0.13 10.26 16.55
N ALA A 28 0.64 9.30 17.07
CA ALA A 28 1.67 9.55 18.08
C ALA A 28 3.09 9.68 17.51
N PHE A 29 3.25 9.50 16.21
CA PHE A 29 4.54 9.55 15.51
C PHE A 29 4.79 10.92 14.87
N THR A 30 6.06 11.22 14.57
CA THR A 30 6.47 12.47 13.94
C THR A 30 6.42 12.38 12.41
N LYS A 31 6.52 13.53 11.71
CA LYS A 31 6.61 13.55 10.24
C LYS A 31 7.85 12.82 9.71
N PRO A 32 9.06 12.95 10.31
CA PRO A 32 10.20 12.11 9.95
C PRO A 32 9.94 10.60 10.07
N ASP A 33 9.25 10.17 11.13
CA ASP A 33 8.92 8.74 11.31
C ASP A 33 8.01 8.24 10.18
N LEU A 34 7.02 9.03 9.78
CA LEU A 34 6.14 8.71 8.65
C LEU A 34 6.94 8.59 7.34
N ALA A 35 7.85 9.53 7.08
CA ALA A 35 8.68 9.50 5.87
C ALA A 35 9.59 8.26 5.84
N ALA A 36 10.22 7.92 6.97
CA ALA A 36 11.04 6.73 7.12
C ALA A 36 10.20 5.45 6.95
N ALA A 37 8.99 5.41 7.50
CA ALA A 37 8.07 4.29 7.36
C ALA A 37 7.64 4.08 5.89
N ILE A 38 7.30 5.16 5.17
CA ILE A 38 6.96 5.08 3.74
C ILE A 38 8.14 4.55 2.93
N ALA A 39 9.35 5.04 3.19
CA ALA A 39 10.57 4.56 2.53
C ALA A 39 10.81 3.07 2.78
N ALA A 40 10.68 2.63 4.04
CA ALA A 40 10.87 1.24 4.41
C ALA A 40 9.82 0.31 3.80
N VAL A 41 8.55 0.73 3.76
CA VAL A 41 7.46 -0.05 3.14
C VAL A 41 7.65 -0.15 1.63
N ASP A 42 8.02 0.94 0.96
CA ASP A 42 8.28 0.94 -0.49
C ASP A 42 9.43 0.00 -0.86
N GLN A 43 10.54 0.04 -0.10
CA GLN A 43 11.66 -0.88 -0.28
C GLN A 43 11.23 -2.34 -0.01
N TRP A 44 10.49 -2.58 1.07
CA TRP A 44 10.01 -3.93 1.40
C TRP A 44 9.13 -4.51 0.28
N VAL A 45 8.26 -3.69 -0.32
CA VAL A 45 7.43 -4.11 -1.46
C VAL A 45 8.31 -4.50 -2.64
N GLU A 46 9.37 -3.73 -2.93
CA GLU A 46 10.33 -4.07 -3.98
C GLU A 46 11.03 -5.41 -3.71
N ASP A 47 11.56 -5.59 -2.50
CA ASP A 47 12.33 -6.77 -2.11
C ASP A 47 11.47 -8.06 -2.09
N ASN A 48 10.18 -7.94 -1.78
CA ASN A 48 9.27 -9.08 -1.58
C ASN A 48 8.41 -9.42 -2.82
N GLN A 49 8.66 -8.81 -3.98
CA GLN A 49 7.88 -9.08 -5.19
C GLN A 49 7.86 -10.56 -5.57
N VAL A 50 9.01 -11.24 -5.46
CA VAL A 50 9.12 -12.66 -5.80
C VAL A 50 8.27 -13.51 -4.88
N ALA A 51 8.40 -13.29 -3.57
CA ALA A 51 7.63 -14.00 -2.56
C ALA A 51 6.11 -13.79 -2.74
N PHE A 52 5.70 -12.54 -2.97
CA PHE A 52 4.30 -12.23 -3.25
C PHE A 52 3.80 -12.92 -4.52
N ASN A 53 4.54 -12.84 -5.63
CA ASN A 53 4.15 -13.49 -6.87
C ASN A 53 4.07 -15.03 -6.71
N GLN A 54 4.94 -15.63 -5.89
CA GLN A 54 4.91 -17.07 -5.56
C GLN A 54 3.77 -17.47 -4.62
N ALA A 55 3.16 -16.54 -3.89
CA ALA A 55 1.99 -16.80 -3.07
C ALA A 55 0.68 -16.86 -3.89
N LEU A 56 0.65 -16.25 -5.07
CA LEU A 56 -0.56 -16.19 -5.92
C LEU A 56 -0.87 -17.54 -6.60
N PRO A 57 -2.12 -18.01 -6.63
CA PRO A 57 -2.46 -19.29 -7.27
C PRO A 57 -2.23 -19.28 -8.79
N GLN A 58 -1.98 -20.47 -9.37
CA GLN A 58 -1.39 -20.59 -10.70
C GLN A 58 -2.25 -20.19 -11.92
N PRO A 59 -3.60 -20.09 -11.93
CA PRO A 59 -4.23 -19.42 -13.07
C PRO A 59 -4.03 -17.90 -12.98
N PHE A 60 -4.23 -17.31 -11.80
CA PHE A 60 -4.16 -15.86 -11.62
C PHE A 60 -2.74 -15.32 -11.80
N ARG A 61 -1.73 -16.01 -11.24
CA ARG A 61 -0.32 -15.61 -11.34
C ARG A 61 0.15 -15.52 -12.81
N GLY A 62 -0.30 -16.43 -13.66
CA GLY A 62 0.09 -16.49 -15.07
C GLY A 62 -0.69 -15.52 -15.97
N ALA A 63 -1.95 -15.26 -15.65
CA ALA A 63 -2.84 -14.42 -16.48
C ALA A 63 -2.82 -12.93 -16.11
N ALA A 64 -2.60 -12.59 -14.84
CA ALA A 64 -2.66 -11.21 -14.38
C ALA A 64 -1.37 -10.43 -14.70
N THR A 65 -1.55 -9.16 -15.06
CA THR A 65 -0.44 -8.20 -15.19
C THR A 65 0.11 -7.81 -13.82
N THR A 66 1.34 -7.31 -13.77
CA THR A 66 1.96 -6.85 -12.51
C THR A 66 1.11 -5.80 -11.77
N PRO A 67 0.55 -4.76 -12.43
CA PRO A 67 -0.33 -3.81 -11.76
C PRO A 67 -1.56 -4.48 -11.12
N GLN A 68 -2.23 -5.41 -11.81
CA GLN A 68 -3.40 -6.12 -11.28
C GLN A 68 -3.08 -6.96 -10.04
N LYS A 69 -1.88 -7.57 -10.01
CA LYS A 69 -1.40 -8.33 -8.86
C LYS A 69 -1.17 -7.43 -7.64
N ILE A 70 -0.64 -6.23 -7.84
CA ILE A 70 -0.41 -5.28 -6.74
C ILE A 70 -1.71 -4.62 -6.30
N GLU A 71 -2.62 -4.37 -7.24
CA GLU A 71 -3.95 -3.84 -6.94
C GLU A 71 -4.72 -4.78 -6.00
N ILE A 72 -4.74 -6.09 -6.28
CA ILE A 72 -5.43 -7.04 -5.39
C ILE A 72 -4.80 -7.07 -3.98
N LEU A 73 -3.48 -6.91 -3.87
CA LEU A 73 -2.82 -6.77 -2.57
C LEU A 73 -3.29 -5.51 -1.84
N ALA A 74 -3.34 -4.37 -2.52
CA ALA A 74 -3.83 -3.11 -1.95
C ALA A 74 -5.28 -3.22 -1.49
N TYR A 75 -6.16 -3.84 -2.28
CA TYR A 75 -7.57 -4.09 -1.91
C TYR A 75 -7.69 -4.94 -0.65
N VAL A 76 -6.91 -6.02 -0.53
CA VAL A 76 -6.89 -6.86 0.68
C VAL A 76 -6.41 -6.07 1.89
N LEU A 77 -5.36 -5.26 1.76
CA LEU A 77 -4.86 -4.43 2.85
C LEU A 77 -5.87 -3.34 3.27
N TRP A 78 -6.50 -2.65 2.30
CA TRP A 78 -7.54 -1.67 2.58
C TRP A 78 -8.76 -2.29 3.24
N ARG A 79 -9.17 -3.48 2.82
CA ARG A 79 -10.25 -4.23 3.46
C ARG A 79 -9.93 -4.56 4.91
N ARG A 80 -8.71 -5.02 5.19
CA ARG A 80 -8.25 -5.37 6.55
C ARG A 80 -8.24 -4.18 7.52
N ILE A 81 -7.97 -2.97 7.02
CA ILE A 81 -7.99 -1.76 7.84
C ILE A 81 -9.34 -1.03 7.83
N GLY A 82 -10.38 -1.61 7.20
CA GLY A 82 -11.71 -1.01 7.12
C GLY A 82 -11.83 0.17 6.16
N ARG A 83 -10.81 0.44 5.33
CA ARG A 83 -10.83 1.54 4.34
C ARG A 83 -11.62 1.19 3.08
N LEU A 84 -11.83 -0.10 2.82
CA LEU A 84 -12.67 -0.59 1.73
C LEU A 84 -13.88 -1.33 2.29
N THR A 85 -15.07 -0.76 2.08
CA THR A 85 -16.37 -1.41 2.29
C THR A 85 -16.98 -1.79 0.95
N VAL A 86 -17.66 -2.92 0.91
CA VAL A 86 -18.42 -3.37 -0.25
C VAL A 86 -19.91 -3.38 0.10
N PRO A 87 -20.83 -3.20 -0.87
CA PRO A 87 -22.27 -3.15 -0.60
C PRO A 87 -22.82 -4.36 0.17
N GLU A 88 -22.16 -5.50 0.02
CA GLU A 88 -22.50 -6.77 0.67
C GLU A 88 -22.19 -6.82 2.17
N ASP A 89 -21.47 -5.82 2.71
CA ASP A 89 -21.13 -5.74 4.15
C ASP A 89 -22.28 -5.21 5.04
N GLY A 90 -23.44 -4.95 4.45
CA GLY A 90 -24.64 -4.42 5.11
C GLY A 90 -25.13 -5.27 6.27
#